data_AF-A0A5J4P8R5-F1
#
_entry.id   AF-A0A5J4P8R5-F1
#
_cell.length_a   1.000
_cell.length_b   1.000
_cell.length_c   1.000
_cell.angle_alpha   90.00
_cell.angle_beta   90.00
_cell.angle_gamma   90.00
#
_symmetry.space_group_name_H-M   'P 1'
#
loop_
_entity.id
_entity.type
_entity.pdbx_description
1 polymer ?
#
loop_
_entity_poly.entity_id
_entity_poly.type
_entity_poly.pdbx_seq_one_letter_code
_entity_poly.pdbx_strand_id
1 'polypeptide(L)'
;MNETSDKELRSLILLKDSKVNLYTGIPMITKKGIKRYRVELIKEPFRLIIAYSKNEPEKQFWFITNEFDLTAKDITDAYKCRWDIGVFFRFIKQELNVSHLVSLNKNGIEVMLYMTLIVAMFVLIYKR
;
A
#
# COMPACT_ATOMS: atom_id res chain seq x y z
N MET A 1 3.60 -10.19 14.38
CA MET A 1 3.61 -9.32 13.18
C MET A 1 2.92 -8.04 13.62
N ASN A 2 3.66 -6.93 13.64
CA ASN A 2 3.57 -5.84 14.64
C ASN A 2 2.15 -5.39 15.02
N GLU A 3 1.65 -6.00 16.09
CA GLU A 3 0.51 -5.53 16.90
C GLU A 3 0.66 -4.04 17.26
N THR A 4 1.91 -3.59 17.38
CA THR A 4 2.32 -2.19 17.61
C THR A 4 1.89 -1.24 16.50
N SER A 5 2.06 -1.59 15.22
CA SER A 5 1.79 -0.64 14.11
C SER A 5 0.30 -0.48 13.84
N ASP A 6 -0.48 -1.56 14.03
CA ASP A 6 -1.95 -1.50 13.99
C ASP A 6 -2.50 -0.71 15.19
N LYS A 7 -1.92 -0.88 16.39
CA LYS A 7 -2.26 -0.06 17.57
C LYS A 7 -1.95 1.42 17.39
N GLU A 8 -0.83 1.76 16.74
CA GLU A 8 -0.40 3.14 16.50
C GLU A 8 -1.37 3.89 15.58
N LEU A 9 -1.85 3.24 14.51
CA LEU A 9 -2.80 3.85 13.58
C LEU A 9 -4.23 3.95 14.17
N ARG A 10 -4.58 3.14 15.18
CA ARG A 10 -5.91 3.16 15.83
C ARG A 10 -6.23 4.47 16.56
N SER A 11 -5.22 5.25 16.92
CA SER A 11 -5.39 6.50 17.67
C SER A 11 -4.68 7.68 17.02
N LEU A 12 -4.92 7.86 15.72
CA LEU A 12 -4.40 9.01 14.99
C LEU A 12 -5.21 10.27 15.31
N ILE A 13 -4.51 11.35 15.60
CA ILE A 13 -5.08 12.69 15.72
C ILE A 13 -4.66 13.49 14.49
N LEU A 14 -5.64 14.09 13.80
CA LEU A 14 -5.41 14.90 12.63
C LEU A 14 -4.62 16.17 13.01
N LEU A 15 -3.51 16.39 12.33
CA LEU A 15 -2.69 17.61 12.48
C LEU A 15 -2.97 18.59 11.34
N LYS A 16 -3.01 18.09 10.10
CA LYS A 16 -3.17 18.91 8.90
C LYS A 16 -3.89 18.15 7.81
N ASP A 17 -4.73 18.86 7.08
CA ASP A 17 -5.40 18.40 5.88
C ASP A 17 -5.32 19.51 4.84
N SER A 18 -4.70 19.25 3.69
CA SER A 18 -4.41 20.29 2.71
C SER A 18 -4.34 19.76 1.29
N LYS A 19 -4.89 20.54 0.35
CA LYS A 19 -4.68 20.32 -1.08
C LYS A 19 -3.25 20.70 -1.45
N VAL A 20 -2.54 19.82 -2.16
CA VAL A 20 -1.15 19.98 -2.58
C VAL A 20 -1.02 19.64 -4.06
N ASN A 21 -0.06 20.29 -4.73
CA ASN A 21 0.32 19.94 -6.09
C ASN A 21 1.66 19.22 -6.05
N LEU A 22 1.77 18.14 -6.82
CA LEU A 22 2.98 17.33 -6.89
C LEU A 22 3.78 17.70 -8.14
N TYR A 23 5.09 17.48 -8.07
CA TYR A 23 5.99 17.68 -9.21
C TYR A 23 6.68 16.36 -9.54
N THR A 24 6.80 16.06 -10.84
CA THR A 24 7.47 14.87 -11.36
C THR A 24 8.72 15.24 -12.14
N GLY A 25 9.67 14.32 -12.24
CA GLY A 25 10.90 14.48 -12.99
C GLY A 25 10.83 13.72 -14.32
N ILE A 26 10.79 14.43 -15.45
CA ILE A 26 10.90 13.80 -16.77
C ILE A 26 12.38 13.65 -17.14
N PRO A 27 12.86 12.44 -17.46
CA PRO A 27 14.23 12.25 -17.93
C PRO A 27 14.40 12.85 -19.33
N MET A 28 15.35 13.77 -19.45
CA MET A 28 15.81 14.35 -20.70
C MET A 28 17.24 13.90 -20.97
N ILE A 29 17.45 13.26 -22.12
CA ILE A 29 18.78 12.87 -22.57
C ILE A 29 19.36 14.04 -23.36
N THR A 30 20.44 14.62 -22.83
CA THR A 30 21.18 15.69 -23.52
C THR A 30 21.90 15.10 -24.74
N LYS A 31 22.22 15.90 -25.78
CA LYS A 31 22.99 15.44 -26.96
C LYS A 31 24.32 14.74 -26.64
N LYS A 32 24.87 14.95 -25.43
CA LYS A 32 26.08 14.30 -24.89
C LYS A 32 25.80 13.03 -24.06
N GLY A 33 24.59 12.48 -24.09
CA GLY A 33 24.20 11.27 -23.32
C GLY A 33 23.92 11.49 -21.82
N ILE A 34 24.01 12.72 -21.33
CA ILE A 34 23.76 13.04 -19.90
C ILE A 34 22.25 13.04 -19.64
N LYS A 35 21.78 12.23 -18.68
CA LYS A 35 20.41 12.25 -18.17
C LYS A 35 20.22 13.46 -17.24
N ARG A 36 19.35 14.38 -17.62
CA ARG A 36 18.85 15.48 -16.77
C ARG A 36 17.38 15.24 -16.47
N TYR A 37 16.89 15.72 -15.34
CA TYR A 37 15.46 15.67 -15.02
C TYR A 37 14.89 17.08 -15.11
N ARG A 38 13.88 17.28 -15.95
CA ARG A 38 13.07 18.50 -15.91
C ARG A 38 11.95 18.27 -14.90
N VAL A 39 11.77 19.24 -14.01
CA VAL A 39 10.64 19.28 -13.08
C VAL A 39 9.40 19.72 -13.85
N GLU A 40 8.35 18.90 -13.83
CA GLU A 40 7.04 19.22 -14.39
C GLU A 40 5.97 19.12 -13.30
N LEU A 41 5.04 20.08 -13.30
CA LEU A 41 3.89 20.08 -12.40
C LEU A 41 2.88 19.01 -12.83
N ILE A 42 2.48 18.14 -11.91
CA ILE A 42 1.37 17.21 -12.13
C ILE A 42 0.08 18.01 -12.13
N LYS A 43 -0.74 17.82 -13.16
CA LYS A 43 -1.96 18.63 -13.39
C LYS A 43 -3.03 18.33 -12.35
N GLU A 44 -3.11 17.08 -11.93
CA GLU A 44 -4.08 16.60 -10.97
C GLU A 44 -3.67 17.03 -9.56
N PRO A 45 -4.55 17.69 -8.80
CA PRO A 45 -4.26 18.03 -7.43
C PRO A 45 -4.34 16.78 -6.55
N PHE A 46 -3.56 16.79 -5.48
CA PHE A 46 -3.58 15.78 -4.44
C PHE A 46 -3.99 16.40 -3.12
N ARG A 47 -4.29 15.55 -2.15
CA ARG A 47 -4.55 15.92 -0.76
C ARG A 47 -3.48 15.28 0.11
N LEU A 48 -2.89 16.09 0.98
CA LEU A 48 -1.92 15.68 1.99
C LEU A 48 -2.60 15.75 3.36
N ILE A 49 -2.65 14.61 4.04
CA ILE A 49 -3.13 14.47 5.40
C ILE A 49 -1.93 14.15 6.28
N ILE A 50 -1.75 14.91 7.35
CA ILE A 50 -0.73 14.67 8.36
C ILE A 50 -1.45 14.35 9.66
N ALA A 51 -1.12 13.21 10.26
CA ALA A 51 -1.65 12.78 11.54
C ALA A 51 -0.53 12.28 12.44
N TYR A 52 -0.69 12.35 13.76
CA TYR A 52 0.27 11.79 14.72
C TYR A 52 -0.41 10.74 15.60
N SER A 53 0.39 9.81 16.12
CA SER A 53 -0.10 8.80 17.06
C SER A 53 -0.34 9.43 18.43
N LYS A 54 -1.50 9.18 19.05
CA LYS A 54 -1.78 9.61 20.43
C LYS A 54 -0.74 9.09 21.44
N ASN A 55 -0.15 7.92 21.16
CA ASN A 55 0.84 7.29 22.04
C ASN A 55 2.25 7.84 21.81
N GLU A 56 2.53 8.38 20.63
CA GLU A 56 3.85 8.89 20.22
C GLU A 56 3.66 10.18 19.37
N PRO A 57 3.53 11.35 20.00
CA PRO A 57 3.25 12.61 19.31
C PRO A 57 4.36 13.03 18.33
N GLU A 58 5.59 12.56 18.56
CA GLU A 58 6.75 12.80 17.70
C GLU A 58 6.66 12.03 16.37
N LYS A 59 5.85 10.95 16.34
CA LYS A 59 5.68 10.11 15.16
C LYS A 59 4.55 10.64 14.30
N GLN A 60 4.92 11.32 13.22
CA GLN A 60 3.98 11.82 12.23
C GLN A 60 3.84 10.86 11.05
N PHE A 61 2.60 10.63 10.64
CA PHE A 61 2.22 9.86 9.47
C PHE A 61 1.70 10.83 8.40
N TRP A 62 2.24 10.67 7.20
CA TRP A 62 1.95 11.53 6.05
C TRP A 62 1.24 10.67 5.01
N PHE A 63 -0.01 11.02 4.71
CA PHE A 63 -0.84 10.32 3.74
C PHE A 63 -1.07 11.24 2.55
N ILE A 64 -0.82 10.72 1.35
CA ILE A 64 -1.12 11.41 0.10
C ILE A 64 -2.21 10.63 -0.61
N THR A 65 -3.23 11.34 -1.07
CA THR A 65 -4.41 10.74 -1.69
C THR A 65 -4.95 11.66 -2.79
N ASN A 66 -5.56 11.06 -3.80
CA ASN A 66 -6.36 11.76 -4.81
C ASN A 66 -7.86 11.77 -4.44
N GLU A 67 -8.22 11.23 -3.27
CA GLU A 67 -9.58 11.17 -2.76
C GLU A 67 -9.93 12.42 -1.93
N PHE A 68 -10.95 13.15 -2.39
CA PHE A 68 -11.38 14.41 -1.79
C PHE A 68 -12.73 14.31 -1.09
N ASP A 69 -13.53 13.29 -1.39
CA ASP A 69 -14.89 13.14 -0.86
C ASP A 69 -14.90 12.51 0.53
N LEU A 70 -13.92 11.65 0.82
CA LEU A 70 -13.78 11.01 2.13
C LEU A 70 -13.20 11.94 3.19
N THR A 71 -13.53 11.70 4.46
CA THR A 71 -12.89 12.45 5.55
C THR A 71 -11.44 12.01 5.72
N ALA A 72 -10.60 12.88 6.28
CA ALA A 72 -9.21 12.53 6.57
C ALA A 72 -9.11 11.28 7.45
N LYS A 73 -10.07 11.10 8.37
CA LYS A 73 -10.17 9.93 9.23
C LYS A 73 -10.45 8.66 8.41
N ASP A 74 -11.45 8.68 7.53
CA ASP A 74 -11.79 7.54 6.69
C ASP A 74 -10.62 7.10 5.81
N ILE A 75 -9.85 8.06 5.30
CA ILE A 75 -8.66 7.79 4.49
C ILE A 75 -7.56 7.15 5.34
N THR A 76 -7.31 7.66 6.56
CA THR A 76 -6.35 7.04 7.47
C THR A 76 -6.78 5.65 7.93
N ASP A 77 -8.09 5.44 8.11
CA ASP A 77 -8.67 4.15 8.48
C ASP A 77 -8.56 3.15 7.33
N ALA A 78 -8.86 3.56 6.10
CA ALA A 78 -8.69 2.73 4.90
C ALA A 78 -7.22 2.33 4.68
N TYR A 79 -6.27 3.23 4.98
CA TYR A 79 -4.85 2.91 4.88
C TYR A 79 -4.42 1.80 5.85
N LYS A 80 -5.14 1.58 6.97
CA LYS A 80 -4.84 0.46 7.89
C LYS A 80 -4.96 -0.89 7.21
N CYS A 81 -5.96 -1.05 6.34
CA CYS A 81 -6.17 -2.28 5.57
C CYS A 81 -4.99 -2.64 4.67
N ARG A 82 -4.07 -1.70 4.41
CA ARG A 82 -2.82 -2.00 3.69
C ARG A 82 -1.97 -3.06 4.41
N TRP A 83 -2.03 -3.15 5.73
CA TRP A 83 -1.28 -4.18 6.46
C TRP A 83 -1.83 -5.59 6.26
N ASP A 84 -3.13 -5.71 5.97
CA ASP A 84 -3.79 -7.00 5.77
C ASP A 84 -3.21 -7.76 4.58
N ILE A 85 -2.70 -7.05 3.56
CA ILE A 85 -2.04 -7.69 2.41
C ILE A 85 -0.79 -8.49 2.84
N GLY A 86 -0.07 -8.02 3.86
CA GLY A 86 1.09 -8.73 4.40
C GLY A 86 0.70 -10.01 5.12
N VAL A 87 -0.42 -9.97 5.87
CA VAL A 87 -1.01 -11.15 6.52
C VAL A 87 -1.49 -12.14 5.47
N PHE A 88 -2.14 -11.66 4.40
CA PHE A 88 -2.59 -12.48 3.27
C PHE A 88 -1.43 -13.21 2.58
N PHE A 89 -0.34 -12.52 2.26
CA PHE A 89 0.83 -13.16 1.66
C PHE A 89 1.51 -14.15 2.60
N ARG A 90 1.52 -13.88 3.90
CA ARG A 90 2.03 -14.82 4.89
C ARG A 90 1.14 -16.08 4.93
N PHE A 91 -0.18 -15.92 4.93
CA PHE A 91 -1.14 -17.00 4.88
C PHE A 91 -0.93 -17.89 3.64
N ILE A 92 -0.79 -17.29 2.44
CA ILE A 92 -0.51 -18.06 1.22
C ILE A 92 0.79 -18.87 1.34
N LYS A 93 1.86 -18.25 1.83
CA LYS A 93 3.17 -18.92 1.92
C LYS A 93 3.21 -20.02 2.99
N GLN A 94 2.54 -19.83 4.11
CA GLN A 94 2.62 -20.74 5.26
C GLN A 94 1.55 -21.83 5.23
N GLU A 95 0.29 -21.49 4.94
CA GLU A 95 -0.83 -22.42 5.05
C GLU A 95 -1.10 -23.19 3.75
N LEU A 96 -0.83 -22.57 2.60
CA LEU A 96 -1.09 -23.20 1.29
C LEU A 96 0.16 -23.85 0.66
N ASN A 97 1.28 -23.85 1.38
CA ASN A 97 2.52 -24.55 1.06
C ASN A 97 3.01 -24.39 -0.39
N VAL A 98 2.81 -23.21 -0.99
CA VAL A 98 3.20 -22.85 -2.38
C VAL A 98 4.71 -22.97 -2.61
N SER A 99 5.48 -23.12 -1.53
CA SER A 99 6.93 -23.36 -1.54
C SER A 99 7.34 -24.65 -2.26
N HIS A 100 6.45 -25.64 -2.36
CA HIS A 100 6.70 -26.91 -3.06
C HIS A 100 5.81 -27.03 -4.30
N LEU A 101 6.26 -26.43 -5.41
CA LEU A 101 5.57 -26.52 -6.69
C LEU A 101 5.64 -27.94 -7.24
N VAL A 102 4.49 -28.52 -7.59
CA VAL A 102 4.36 -29.88 -8.14
C VAL A 102 4.80 -29.94 -9.60
N SER A 103 4.80 -28.80 -10.30
CA SER A 103 5.27 -28.67 -11.68
C SER A 103 6.20 -27.47 -11.82
N LEU A 104 7.30 -27.65 -12.57
CA LEU A 104 8.28 -26.60 -12.88
C LEU A 104 8.04 -25.95 -14.26
N ASN A 105 7.01 -26.38 -14.99
CA ASN A 105 6.63 -25.76 -16.26
C ASN A 105 5.85 -24.46 -15.99
N LYS A 106 6.11 -23.41 -16.79
CA LYS A 106 5.45 -22.10 -16.66
C LYS A 106 3.92 -22.20 -16.53
N ASN A 107 3.28 -22.95 -17.42
CA ASN A 107 1.82 -23.14 -17.38
C ASN A 107 1.37 -23.87 -16.11
N GLY A 108 2.15 -24.85 -15.64
CA GLY A 108 1.87 -25.58 -14.40
C GLY A 108 1.94 -24.66 -13.18
N ILE A 109 2.94 -23.78 -13.14
CA ILE A 109 3.10 -22.78 -12.08
C ILE A 109 1.95 -21.78 -12.10
N GLU A 110 1.58 -21.26 -13.27
CA GLU A 110 0.45 -20.31 -13.42
C GLU A 110 -0.87 -20.93 -12.93
N VAL A 111 -1.19 -22.15 -13.36
CA VAL A 111 -2.41 -22.86 -12.92
C VAL A 111 -2.40 -23.13 -11.42
N MET A 112 -1.26 -23.56 -10.86
CA MET A 112 -1.12 -23.78 -9.42
C MET A 112 -1.33 -22.48 -8.63
N LEU A 113 -0.79 -21.36 -9.10
CA LEU A 113 -0.99 -20.05 -8.46
C LEU A 113 -2.45 -19.62 -8.50
N TYR A 114 -3.13 -19.75 -9.64
CA TYR A 114 -4.55 -19.42 -9.75
C TYR A 114 -5.40 -20.29 -8.82
N MET A 115 -5.18 -21.60 -8.80
CA MET A 115 -5.90 -22.51 -7.91
C MET A 115 -5.64 -22.18 -6.43
N THR A 116 -4.40 -21.89 -6.07
CA THR A 116 -4.02 -21.46 -4.70
C THR A 116 -4.76 -20.18 -4.30
N LEU A 117 -4.82 -19.18 -5.17
CA LEU A 117 -5.51 -17.92 -4.88
C LEU A 117 -7.02 -18.11 -4.72
N ILE A 118 -7.64 -18.95 -5.55
CA ILE A 118 -9.06 -19.30 -5.44
C ILE A 118 -9.35 -20.02 -4.11
N VAL A 119 -8.54 -21.02 -3.75
CA VAL A 119 -8.65 -21.72 -2.46
C VAL A 119 -8.44 -20.75 -1.30
N ALA A 120 -7.45 -19.85 -1.39
CA ALA A 120 -7.21 -18.83 -0.37
C ALA A 120 -8.45 -17.96 -0.13
N MET A 121 -9.11 -17.50 -1.20
CA MET A 121 -10.35 -16.73 -1.09
C MET A 121 -11.47 -17.53 -0.44
N PHE A 122 -11.67 -18.79 -0.82
CA PHE A 122 -12.67 -19.64 -0.20
C PHE A 122 -12.40 -19.84 1.29
N VAL A 123 -11.17 -20.15 1.68
CA VAL A 123 -10.82 -20.31 3.08
C VAL A 123 -11.09 -19.02 3.85
N LEU A 124 -10.72 -17.86 3.32
CA LEU A 124 -10.96 -16.57 3.99
C LEU A 124 -12.45 -16.24 4.14
N ILE A 125 -13.29 -16.63 3.19
CA ILE A 125 -14.75 -16.39 3.23
C ILE A 125 -15.45 -17.37 4.18
N TYR A 126 -15.06 -18.65 4.17
CA TYR A 126 -15.76 -19.72 4.92
C TYR A 126 -15.20 -19.97 6.31
N LYS A 127 -13.99 -19.48 6.61
CA LYS A 127 -13.42 -19.48 7.97
C LYS A 127 -14.19 -18.49 8.83
N ARG A 128 -15.32 -18.95 9.38
CA ARG A 128 -16.04 -18.32 10.49
C ARG A 128 -15.36 -18.64 11.81
#